data_AF-A0A2J8JRW5-F1
#
_entry.id   AF-A0A2J8JRW5-F1
#
_cell.length_a   1.000
_cell.length_b   1.000
_cell.length_c   1.000
_cell.angle_alpha   90.00
_cell.angle_beta   90.00
_cell.angle_gamma   90.00
#
_symmetry.space_group_name_H-M   'P 1'
#
loop_
_entity.id
_entity.type
_entity.pdbx_description
1 polymer ?
#
loop_
_entity_poly.entity_id
_entity_poly.type
_entity_poly.pdbx_seq_one_letter_code
_entity_poly.pdbx_strand_id
1 'polypeptide(L)'
;NCFIQKSDDKVTLEERLDKACEPGVDYVYKTRLVKVQLSNDFDEYIMAIEQTIKSGSDEVQVGQQRTFISPIKCREALKLEEKKHYLMWGLSSDFWGEKPNLSYIIGKDTWVEHWPEEDECQDEENQQQCQDLGAFTESMVVFGCPN
;
A
#
# COMPACT_ATOMS: atom_id res chain seq x y z
N ASN A 1 -9.24 -0.75 14.95
CA ASN A 1 -8.47 -0.01 13.94
C ASN A 1 -8.41 -0.85 12.68
N CYS A 2 -8.75 -0.24 11.54
CA CYS A 2 -8.89 -0.95 10.26
C CYS A 2 -7.59 -1.05 9.49
N PHE A 3 -6.80 0.02 9.53
CA PHE A 3 -5.46 0.15 8.98
C PHE A 3 -4.81 1.36 9.64
N ILE A 4 -3.56 1.67 9.29
CA ILE A 4 -2.89 2.89 9.73
C ILE A 4 -3.56 4.07 9.01
N GLN A 5 -4.61 4.62 9.63
CA GLN A 5 -5.33 5.78 9.13
C GLN A 5 -4.60 7.04 9.59
N LYS A 6 -4.04 7.80 8.64
CA LYS A 6 -3.47 9.12 8.91
C LYS A 6 -4.54 10.17 8.63
N SER A 7 -4.96 10.86 9.68
CA SER A 7 -5.93 11.94 9.64
C SER A 7 -5.24 13.23 9.24
N ASP A 8 -5.57 13.79 8.06
CA ASP A 8 -5.38 15.18 7.55
C ASP A 8 -4.06 15.96 7.79
N ASP A 9 -3.15 15.46 8.61
CA ASP A 9 -1.80 15.95 8.82
C ASP A 9 -0.94 15.35 7.72
N LYS A 10 -0.35 16.22 6.90
CA LYS A 10 0.51 15.86 5.76
C LYS A 10 1.61 14.93 6.25
N VAL A 11 1.47 13.63 5.95
CA VAL A 11 2.52 12.64 6.17
C VAL A 11 3.77 13.13 5.46
N THR A 12 4.88 13.23 6.18
CA THR A 12 6.15 13.73 5.62
C THR A 12 6.92 12.61 4.95
N LEU A 13 7.86 12.97 4.07
CA LEU A 13 8.82 12.03 3.50
C LEU A 13 9.59 11.25 4.59
N GLU A 14 10.09 11.94 5.61
CA GLU A 14 10.85 11.32 6.71
C GLU A 14 10.01 10.29 7.48
N GLU A 15 8.73 10.60 7.74
CA GLU A 15 7.82 9.67 8.41
C GLU A 15 7.57 8.41 7.56
N ARG A 16 7.39 8.54 6.24
CA ARG A 16 7.24 7.37 5.35
C ARG A 16 8.49 6.49 5.38
N LEU A 17 9.67 7.09 5.31
CA LEU A 17 10.95 6.36 5.36
C LEU A 17 11.14 5.63 6.68
N ASP A 18 10.91 6.29 7.81
CA ASP A 18 11.00 5.68 9.13
C ASP A 18 10.04 4.49 9.26
N LYS A 19 8.75 4.69 8.91
CA LYS A 19 7.72 3.65 9.03
C LYS A 19 7.91 2.48 8.08
N ALA A 20 8.27 2.70 6.82
CA ALA A 20 8.51 1.61 5.87
C ALA A 20 9.78 0.79 6.21
N CYS A 21 10.66 1.34 7.05
CA CYS A 21 11.87 0.70 7.53
C CYS A 21 11.78 0.13 8.93
N GLU A 22 10.63 0.23 9.60
CA GLU A 22 10.42 -0.42 10.89
C GLU A 22 10.67 -1.94 10.78
N PRO A 23 11.33 -2.55 11.78
CA PRO A 23 11.51 -3.99 11.83
C PRO A 23 10.16 -4.71 11.75
N GLY A 24 10.05 -5.63 10.79
CA GLY A 24 8.83 -6.41 10.55
C GLY A 24 8.05 -5.98 9.31
N VAL A 25 8.24 -4.76 8.79
CA VAL A 25 7.70 -4.39 7.47
C VAL A 25 8.36 -5.28 6.43
N ASP A 26 7.57 -6.18 5.85
CA ASP A 26 8.07 -7.24 4.97
C ASP A 26 8.05 -6.78 3.51
N TYR A 27 7.00 -6.05 3.12
CA TYR A 27 6.80 -5.61 1.74
C TYR A 27 6.42 -4.14 1.66
N VAL A 28 6.83 -3.46 0.57
CA VAL A 28 6.38 -2.11 0.21
C VAL A 28 6.13 -2.08 -1.30
N TYR A 29 4.89 -1.83 -1.70
CA TYR A 29 4.45 -1.88 -3.10
C TYR A 29 3.71 -0.62 -3.52
N LYS A 30 3.91 -0.22 -4.77
CA LYS A 30 2.94 0.61 -5.50
C LYS A 30 1.96 -0.33 -6.18
N THR A 31 0.68 -0.15 -5.92
CA THR A 31 -0.38 -0.98 -6.46
C THR A 31 -1.41 -0.15 -7.21
N ARG A 32 -2.17 -0.81 -8.07
CA ARG A 32 -3.36 -0.25 -8.72
C ARG A 32 -4.55 -1.15 -8.44
N LEU A 33 -5.65 -0.59 -7.95
CA LEU A 33 -6.85 -1.37 -7.69
C LEU A 33 -7.51 -1.78 -9.00
N VAL A 34 -7.61 -3.08 -9.26
CA VAL A 34 -8.21 -3.61 -10.49
C VAL A 34 -9.70 -3.86 -10.31
N LYS A 35 -10.08 -4.44 -9.17
CA LYS A 35 -11.46 -4.85 -8.91
C LYS A 35 -11.73 -4.95 -7.42
N VAL A 36 -12.93 -4.56 -7.02
CA VAL A 36 -13.46 -4.82 -5.67
C VAL A 36 -14.49 -5.96 -5.73
N GLN A 37 -14.38 -6.94 -4.85
CA GLN A 37 -15.39 -7.97 -4.63
C GLN A 37 -15.94 -7.85 -3.21
N LEU A 38 -17.21 -7.49 -3.12
CA LEU A 38 -17.88 -7.31 -1.85
C LEU A 38 -18.49 -8.62 -1.37
N SER A 39 -18.29 -8.98 -0.11
CA SER A 39 -18.97 -10.11 0.54
C SER A 39 -19.62 -9.67 1.86
N ASN A 40 -20.27 -10.61 2.54
CA ASN A 40 -20.99 -10.35 3.79
C ASN A 40 -20.05 -10.22 5.00
N ASP A 41 -18.88 -10.86 4.95
CA ASP A 41 -17.93 -10.90 6.08
C ASP A 41 -16.66 -10.07 5.83
N PHE A 42 -16.16 -10.10 4.59
CA PHE A 42 -14.93 -9.43 4.17
C PHE A 42 -15.01 -8.96 2.72
N ASP A 43 -14.25 -7.94 2.38
CA ASP A 43 -14.10 -7.44 1.02
C ASP A 43 -12.74 -7.84 0.48
N GLU A 44 -12.71 -8.22 -0.79
CA GLU A 44 -11.51 -8.55 -1.53
C GLU A 44 -11.19 -7.44 -2.53
N TYR A 45 -9.98 -6.90 -2.44
CA TYR A 45 -9.42 -5.87 -3.30
C TYR A 45 -8.34 -6.52 -4.16
N ILE A 46 -8.63 -6.73 -5.44
CA ILE A 46 -7.66 -7.28 -6.38
C ILE A 46 -6.75 -6.14 -6.83
N MET A 47 -5.51 -6.17 -6.37
CA MET A 47 -4.48 -5.18 -6.65
C MET A 47 -3.51 -5.71 -7.70
N ALA A 48 -3.21 -4.92 -8.72
CA ALA A 48 -2.06 -5.15 -9.60
C ALA A 48 -0.82 -4.53 -8.96
N ILE A 49 0.29 -5.27 -8.92
CA ILE A 49 1.58 -4.75 -8.44
C ILE A 49 2.24 -3.99 -9.58
N GLU A 50 2.27 -2.66 -9.48
CA GLU A 50 2.88 -1.78 -10.50
C GLU A 50 4.39 -1.58 -10.22
N GLN A 51 4.79 -1.59 -8.94
CA GLN A 51 6.20 -1.50 -8.55
C GLN A 51 6.47 -2.18 -7.21
N THR A 52 7.57 -2.91 -7.16
CA THR A 52 8.11 -3.52 -5.94
C THR A 52 9.18 -2.59 -5.35
N ILE A 53 8.83 -1.80 -4.33
CA ILE A 53 9.72 -0.81 -3.69
C ILE A 53 10.63 -1.52 -2.67
N LYS A 54 10.05 -2.42 -1.88
CA LYS A 54 10.77 -3.34 -0.97
C LYS A 54 10.23 -4.74 -1.20
N SER A 55 11.12 -5.66 -1.58
CA SER A 55 10.79 -7.07 -1.75
C SER A 55 10.74 -7.77 -0.39
N GLY A 56 9.70 -8.56 -0.17
CA GLY A 56 9.49 -9.33 1.05
C GLY A 56 9.59 -10.83 0.84
N SER A 57 8.86 -11.57 1.66
CA SER A 57 8.79 -13.04 1.63
C SER A 57 7.96 -13.57 0.45
N ASP A 58 7.06 -12.76 -0.12
CA ASP A 58 6.37 -13.06 -1.38
C ASP A 58 7.17 -12.56 -2.58
N GLU A 59 7.55 -13.47 -3.47
CA GLU A 59 8.34 -13.18 -4.67
C GLU A 59 7.46 -12.69 -5.83
N VAL A 60 6.56 -11.75 -5.53
CA VAL A 60 5.63 -11.19 -6.51
C VAL A 60 6.36 -10.34 -7.54
N GLN A 61 5.98 -10.51 -8.81
CA GLN A 61 6.55 -9.78 -9.94
C GLN A 61 5.65 -8.61 -10.35
N VAL A 62 6.25 -7.58 -10.95
CA VAL A 62 5.51 -6.46 -11.55
C VAL A 62 4.51 -6.99 -12.59
N GLY A 63 3.28 -6.46 -12.55
CA GLY A 63 2.15 -6.87 -13.37
C GLY A 63 1.35 -8.05 -12.83
N GLN A 64 1.84 -8.76 -11.80
CA GLN A 64 1.05 -9.79 -11.13
C GLN A 64 -0.01 -9.16 -10.24
N GLN A 65 -1.07 -9.94 -9.98
CA GLN A 65 -2.16 -9.54 -9.09
C GLN A 65 -2.05 -10.24 -7.74
N ARG A 66 -2.47 -9.51 -6.70
CA ARG A 66 -2.62 -10.01 -5.33
C ARG A 66 -3.95 -9.56 -4.76
N THR A 67 -4.55 -10.44 -3.96
CA THR A 67 -5.80 -10.16 -3.26
C THR A 67 -5.48 -9.60 -1.89
N PHE A 68 -5.96 -8.39 -1.63
CA PHE A 68 -5.96 -7.77 -0.31
C PHE A 68 -7.36 -7.92 0.30
N ILE A 69 -7.45 -8.40 1.53
CA ILE A 69 -8.70 -8.75 2.20
C ILE A 69 -8.88 -7.82 3.39
N SER A 70 -10.03 -7.16 3.49
CA SER A 70 -10.37 -6.32 4.65
C SER A 70 -11.74 -6.68 5.21
N PRO A 71 -11.96 -6.64 6.54
CA PRO A 71 -13.29 -6.81 7.11
C PRO A 71 -14.28 -5.75 6.62
N ILE A 72 -15.55 -6.12 6.40
CA ILE A 72 -16.60 -5.20 5.88
C ILE A 72 -16.73 -3.89 6.70
N LYS A 73 -16.52 -3.95 8.02
CA LYS A 73 -16.54 -2.78 8.92
C LYS A 73 -15.50 -1.70 8.57
N CYS A 74 -14.52 -2.03 7.72
CA CYS A 74 -13.43 -1.16 7.31
C CYS A 74 -13.64 -0.52 5.93
N ARG A 75 -14.71 -0.91 5.21
CA ARG A 75 -15.02 -0.42 3.87
C ARG A 75 -15.06 1.12 3.79
N GLU A 76 -15.79 1.75 4.71
CA GLU A 76 -15.94 3.21 4.77
C GLU A 76 -14.67 3.94 5.22
N ALA A 77 -13.75 3.26 5.90
CA ALA A 77 -12.47 3.86 6.27
C ALA A 77 -11.48 3.79 5.10
N LEU A 78 -11.48 2.67 4.36
CA LEU A 78 -10.56 2.41 3.26
C LEU A 78 -10.89 3.22 2.00
N LYS A 79 -12.18 3.30 1.63
CA LYS A 79 -12.67 4.02 0.43
C LYS A 79 -11.80 3.81 -0.82
N LEU A 80 -11.34 2.58 -1.04
CA LEU A 80 -10.53 2.25 -2.20
C LEU A 80 -11.37 2.32 -3.48
N GLU A 81 -10.82 2.92 -4.52
CA GLU A 81 -11.47 3.17 -5.80
C GLU A 81 -10.75 2.41 -6.91
N GLU A 82 -11.54 1.74 -7.76
CA GLU A 82 -10.98 1.02 -8.89
C GLU A 82 -10.23 1.97 -9.83
N LYS A 83 -9.13 1.45 -10.39
CA LYS A 83 -8.18 2.12 -11.30
C LYS A 83 -7.25 3.13 -10.65
N LYS A 84 -7.49 3.55 -9.40
CA LYS A 84 -6.58 4.42 -8.65
C LYS A 84 -5.35 3.66 -8.13
N HIS A 85 -4.28 4.42 -7.92
CA HIS A 85 -3.03 3.90 -7.35
C HIS A 85 -2.96 4.09 -5.84
N TYR A 86 -2.23 3.18 -5.19
CA TYR A 86 -2.01 3.17 -3.76
C TYR A 86 -0.57 2.76 -3.42
N LEU A 87 0.00 3.40 -2.40
CA LEU A 87 1.18 2.93 -1.70
C LEU A 87 0.73 2.01 -0.57
N MET A 88 1.22 0.77 -0.56
CA MET A 88 0.86 -0.23 0.43
C MET A 88 2.10 -0.89 1.02
N TRP A 89 2.14 -1.01 2.35
CA TRP A 89 3.13 -1.84 3.04
C TRP A 89 2.51 -2.51 4.25
N GLY A 90 3.13 -3.59 4.70
CA GLY A 90 2.64 -4.35 5.83
C GLY A 90 3.65 -5.36 6.35
N LEU A 91 3.20 -6.15 7.29
CA LEU A 91 4.02 -7.12 8.01
C LEU A 91 3.93 -8.50 7.35
N SER A 92 4.90 -9.38 7.63
CA SER A 92 4.81 -10.79 7.20
C SER A 92 3.66 -11.56 7.84
N SER A 93 3.14 -11.07 8.98
CA SER A 93 1.93 -11.61 9.62
C SER A 93 0.64 -11.32 8.85
N ASP A 94 0.68 -10.41 7.87
CA ASP A 94 -0.48 -10.07 7.06
C ASP A 94 -0.73 -11.14 5.97
N PHE A 95 0.21 -12.05 5.74
CA PHE A 95 0.06 -13.11 4.76
C PHE A 95 -0.95 -14.18 5.21
N TRP A 96 -1.83 -14.54 4.28
CA TRP A 96 -2.82 -15.58 4.46
C TRP A 96 -2.83 -16.55 3.28
N GLY A 97 -2.94 -17.85 3.58
CA GLY A 97 -2.89 -18.92 2.60
C GLY A 97 -1.46 -19.39 2.31
N GLU A 98 -1.31 -20.14 1.22
CA GLU A 98 -0.03 -20.73 0.79
C GLU A 98 0.32 -20.28 -0.63
N LYS A 99 1.63 -20.23 -0.93
CA LYS A 99 2.12 -19.97 -2.29
C LYS A 99 1.56 -21.03 -3.26
N PRO A 100 1.14 -20.67 -4.49
CA PRO A 100 1.30 -19.35 -5.12
C PRO A 100 0.14 -18.37 -4.85
N ASN A 101 -0.88 -18.77 -4.10
CA ASN A 101 -2.13 -18.02 -3.92
C ASN A 101 -2.12 -17.21 -2.61
N LEU A 102 -1.00 -16.55 -2.32
CA LEU A 102 -0.86 -15.73 -1.12
C LEU A 102 -1.82 -14.54 -1.19
N SER A 103 -2.59 -14.34 -0.11
CA SER A 103 -3.45 -13.17 0.09
C SER A 103 -2.91 -12.32 1.22
N TYR A 104 -3.29 -11.04 1.23
CA TYR A 104 -2.81 -10.04 2.18
C TYR A 104 -3.98 -9.55 3.02
N ILE A 105 -3.90 -9.62 4.34
CA ILE A 105 -4.93 -9.09 5.22
C ILE A 105 -4.60 -7.63 5.52
N ILE A 106 -5.52 -6.73 5.16
CA ILE A 106 -5.45 -5.32 5.58
C ILE A 106 -5.88 -5.26 7.05
N GLY A 107 -4.89 -5.10 7.92
CA GLY A 107 -5.05 -4.99 9.36
C GLY A 107 -4.54 -3.65 9.90
N LYS A 108 -4.59 -3.50 11.23
CA LYS A 108 -4.19 -2.27 11.95
C LYS A 108 -2.75 -1.80 11.68
N ASP A 109 -1.88 -2.70 11.24
CA ASP A 109 -0.45 -2.46 10.99
C ASP A 109 -0.15 -2.33 9.48
N THR A 110 -1.16 -2.47 8.62
CA THR A 110 -1.06 -2.25 7.18
C THR A 110 -1.18 -0.76 6.88
N TRP A 111 -0.25 -0.23 6.09
CA TRP A 111 -0.32 1.11 5.54
C TRP A 111 -1.01 1.10 4.20
N VAL A 112 -1.94 2.03 4.00
CA VAL A 112 -2.64 2.24 2.74
C VAL A 112 -2.77 3.74 2.51
N GLU A 113 -2.10 4.24 1.49
CA GLU A 113 -2.10 5.65 1.12
C GLU A 113 -2.45 5.80 -0.35
N HIS A 114 -3.35 6.72 -0.68
CA HIS A 114 -3.67 7.04 -2.07
C HIS A 114 -2.46 7.68 -2.74
N TRP A 115 -2.09 7.16 -3.91
CA TRP A 115 -1.06 7.74 -4.77
C TRP A 115 -1.76 8.50 -5.90
N PRO A 116 -1.71 9.85 -5.92
CA PRO A 116 -2.41 10.65 -6.93
C PRO A 116 -1.93 10.34 -8.34
N GLU A 117 -2.84 10.38 -9.31
CA GLU A 117 -2.49 10.28 -10.73
C GLU A 117 -1.68 11.50 -11.21
N GLU A 118 -1.03 11.39 -12.36
CA GLU A 118 -0.17 12.45 -12.91
C GLU A 118 -0.92 13.79 -13.13
N ASP A 119 -2.20 13.71 -13.49
CA ASP A 119 -3.08 14.87 -13.63
C ASP A 119 -3.46 15.47 -12.27
N GLU A 120 -3.76 14.62 -11.27
CA GLU A 120 -4.04 15.07 -9.90
C GLU A 120 -2.82 15.72 -9.24
N CYS A 121 -1.60 15.30 -9.61
CA CYS A 121 -0.36 15.91 -9.16
C CYS A 121 -0.13 17.35 -9.67
N GLN A 122 -0.90 17.81 -10.66
CA GLN A 122 -0.84 19.21 -11.13
C GLN A 122 -1.57 20.16 -10.18
N ASP A 123 -2.46 19.64 -9.33
CA ASP A 123 -3.16 20.44 -8.33
C ASP A 123 -2.20 20.80 -7.19
N GLU A 124 -2.20 22.08 -6.78
CA GLU A 124 -1.29 22.59 -5.73
C GLU A 124 -1.43 21.83 -4.39
N GLU A 125 -2.60 21.26 -4.12
CA GLU A 125 -2.86 20.48 -2.91
C GLU A 125 -2.13 19.13 -2.90
N ASN A 126 -1.94 18.50 -4.06
CA ASN A 126 -1.34 17.17 -4.21
C ASN A 126 0.14 17.23 -4.59
N GLN A 127 0.63 18.37 -5.08
CA GLN A 127 1.99 18.53 -5.58
C GLN A 127 3.05 18.06 -4.58
N GLN A 128 2.91 18.42 -3.30
CA GLN A 128 3.85 17.98 -2.25
C GLN A 128 3.78 16.47 -2.03
N GLN A 129 2.58 15.88 -2.00
CA GLN A 129 2.42 14.44 -1.78
C GLN A 129 3.07 13.65 -2.92
N CYS A 130 2.87 14.06 -4.18
CA CYS A 130 3.47 13.41 -5.32
C CYS A 130 5.00 13.47 -5.31
N GLN A 131 5.57 14.63 -4.95
CA GLN A 131 7.02 14.79 -4.79
C GLN A 131 7.57 13.89 -3.68
N ASP A 132 6.91 13.87 -2.52
CA ASP A 132 7.33 13.05 -1.38
C ASP A 132 7.26 11.55 -1.70
N LEU A 133 6.20 11.08 -2.37
CA LEU A 133 6.07 9.68 -2.77
C LEU A 133 7.13 9.26 -3.79
N GLY A 134 7.48 10.16 -4.72
CA GLY A 134 8.57 9.97 -5.67
C GLY A 134 9.93 9.84 -4.97
N ALA A 135 10.26 10.81 -4.10
CA ALA A 135 11.50 10.81 -3.32
C ALA A 135 11.61 9.61 -2.37
N PHE A 136 10.50 9.22 -1.73
CA PHE A 136 10.41 8.03 -0.90
C PHE A 136 10.78 6.78 -1.69
N THR A 137 10.20 6.64 -2.89
CA THR A 137 10.43 5.47 -3.75
C THR A 137 11.86 5.40 -4.23
N GLU A 138 12.41 6.52 -4.71
CA GLU A 138 13.81 6.60 -5.12
C GLU A 138 14.75 6.23 -3.95
N SER A 139 14.53 6.81 -2.78
CA SER A 139 15.34 6.56 -1.59
C SER A 139 15.30 5.08 -1.18
N MET A 140 14.11 4.48 -1.08
CA MET A 140 13.94 3.09 -0.69
C MET A 140 14.56 2.11 -1.69
N VAL A 141 14.47 2.40 -3.00
CA VAL A 141 15.03 1.52 -4.03
C VAL A 141 16.55 1.65 -4.13
N VAL A 142 17.09 2.85 -3.97
CA VAL A 142 18.54 3.13 -4.15
C VAL A 142 19.33 2.85 -2.87
N PHE A 143 18.86 3.31 -1.72
CA PHE A 143 19.58 3.22 -0.45
C PHE A 143 19.03 2.14 0.47
N GLY A 144 17.78 1.72 0.29
CA GLY A 144 17.12 0.80 1.20
C GLY A 144 16.89 1.41 2.58
N CYS A 145 16.72 0.55 3.58
CA CYS A 145 16.54 0.98 4.96
C CYS A 145 17.89 1.18 5.67
N PRO A 146 18.03 2.23 6.50
CA PRO A 146 19.20 2.39 7.35
C PRO A 146 19.29 1.24 8.37
N ASN A 147 20.51 0.83 8.70
CA ASN A 147 20.79 -0.21 9.70
C ASN A 147 20.63 0.29 11.14
#